data_AF-A0A3D3LN83-F1
#
_entry.id   AF-A0A3D3LN83-F1
#
_cell.length_a   1.000
_cell.length_b   1.000
_cell.length_c   1.000
_cell.angle_alpha   90.00
_cell.angle_beta   90.00
_cell.angle_gamma   90.00
#
_symmetry.space_group_name_H-M   'P 1'
#
loop_
_entity.id
_entity.type
_entity.pdbx_description
1 polymer ?
#
loop_
_entity_poly.entity_id
_entity_poly.type
_entity_poly.pdbx_seq_one_letter_code
_entity_poly.pdbx_strand_id
1 'polypeptide(L)'
;MDKNLKFLIQGECYDNREANKLKNYMKAILTITKFKPGVASGEKNNDEVSDLIKNIKVNQYDNTVYIEINITSENINLFRKSLN
;
A
#
# COMPACT_ATOMS: atom_id res chain seq x y z
N MET A 1 -8.49 7.44 -22.09
CA MET A 1 -7.10 7.32 -21.58
C MET A 1 -7.18 6.72 -20.20
N ASP A 2 -6.70 5.49 -20.02
CA ASP A 2 -6.53 4.91 -18.70
C ASP A 2 -5.55 5.78 -17.90
N LYS A 3 -6.08 6.41 -16.86
CA LYS A 3 -5.29 7.24 -15.95
C LYS A 3 -4.74 6.30 -14.88
N ASN A 4 -3.50 5.87 -15.04
CA ASN A 4 -2.75 5.21 -13.99
C ASN A 4 -2.04 6.31 -13.18
N LEU A 5 -2.42 6.46 -11.92
CA LEU A 5 -1.73 7.36 -10.98
C LEU A 5 -0.64 6.57 -10.26
N LYS A 6 0.59 7.07 -10.33
CA LYS A 6 1.74 6.48 -9.65
C LYS A 6 2.18 7.42 -8.52
N PHE A 7 2.11 6.94 -7.29
CA PHE A 7 2.64 7.64 -6.12
C PHE A 7 3.94 6.97 -5.69
N LEU A 8 4.94 7.80 -5.41
CA LEU A 8 6.25 7.37 -4.94
C LEU A 8 6.50 8.03 -3.60
N ILE A 9 6.70 7.22 -2.57
CA ILE A 9 7.10 7.67 -1.24
C ILE A 9 8.52 7.16 -1.02
N GLN A 10 9.43 8.09 -0.71
CA GLN A 10 10.83 7.81 -0.41
C GLN A 10 11.10 8.10 1.06
N GLY A 11 11.74 7.16 1.75
CA GLY A 11 12.27 7.34 3.10
C GLY A 11 13.75 7.01 3.13
N GLU A 12 14.57 7.98 3.51
CA GLU A 12 16.01 7.78 3.72
C GLU A 12 16.27 7.41 5.18
N CYS A 13 17.09 6.39 5.39
CA CYS A 13 17.52 5.94 6.71
C CYS A 13 19.01 6.21 6.91
N TYR A 14 19.42 6.24 8.17
CA TYR A 14 20.81 6.47 8.53
C TYR A 14 21.77 5.41 7.95
N ASP A 15 21.33 4.15 7.90
CA ASP A 15 22.10 3.03 7.37
C ASP A 15 21.22 1.95 6.72
N ASN A 16 21.87 0.96 6.09
CA ASN A 16 21.21 -0.16 5.43
C ASN A 16 20.41 -1.07 6.38
N ARG A 17 20.81 -1.13 7.66
CA ARG A 17 20.14 -1.97 8.66
C ARG A 17 18.81 -1.36 9.06
N GLU A 18 18.77 -0.05 9.31
CA GLU A 18 17.53 0.68 9.59
C GLU A 18 16.62 0.72 8.36
N ALA A 19 17.17 0.89 7.15
CA ALA A 19 16.39 0.79 5.91
C ALA A 19 15.73 -0.60 5.76
N ASN A 20 16.47 -1.67 6.06
CA ASN A 20 15.92 -3.03 5.99
C ASN A 20 14.82 -3.25 7.06
N LYS A 21 14.98 -2.70 8.28
CA LYS A 21 13.91 -2.73 9.29
C LYS A 21 12.66 -2.01 8.80
N LEU A 22 12.81 -0.79 8.28
CA LEU A 22 11.69 0.00 7.75
C LEU A 22 10.97 -0.74 6.61
N LYS A 23 11.72 -1.29 5.65
CA LYS A 23 11.16 -2.14 4.58
C LYS A 23 10.33 -3.29 5.14
N ASN A 24 10.82 -3.99 6.16
CA ASN A 24 10.12 -5.12 6.76
C ASN A 24 8.88 -4.69 7.56
N TYR A 25 8.96 -3.57 8.30
CA TYR A 25 7.79 -3.01 8.99
C TYR A 25 6.71 -2.59 8.01
N MET A 26 7.07 -1.92 6.91
CA MET A 26 6.10 -1.54 5.87
C MET A 26 5.46 -2.77 5.22
N LYS A 27 6.25 -3.82 4.90
CA LYS A 27 5.69 -5.09 4.41
C LYS A 27 4.76 -5.76 5.42
N ALA A 28 5.10 -5.74 6.71
CA ALA A 28 4.25 -6.30 7.76
C ALA A 28 2.94 -5.53 7.91
N ILE A 29 2.99 -4.19 7.93
CA ILE A 29 1.79 -3.33 7.97
C ILE A 29 0.89 -3.59 6.76
N LEU A 30 1.46 -3.63 5.55
CA LEU A 30 0.73 -3.96 4.32
C LEU A 30 0.15 -5.38 4.33
N THR A 31 0.77 -6.30 5.07
CA THR A 31 0.24 -7.66 5.24
C THR A 31 -0.92 -7.66 6.23
N ILE A 32 -0.76 -7.06 7.42
CA ILE A 32 -1.80 -6.97 8.45
C ILE A 32 -3.03 -6.19 7.95
N THR A 33 -2.84 -5.15 7.15
CA THR A 33 -3.94 -4.39 6.54
C THR A 33 -4.75 -5.22 5.53
N LYS A 34 -4.15 -6.20 4.84
CA LYS A 34 -4.89 -7.21 4.07
C LYS A 34 -5.67 -8.17 4.96
N PHE A 35 -5.20 -8.37 6.19
CA PHE A 35 -5.74 -9.35 7.12
C PHE A 35 -6.74 -8.80 8.11
N LYS A 36 -6.94 -7.48 8.29
CA LYS A 36 -8.01 -6.96 9.15
C LYS A 36 -9.36 -7.30 8.50
N PRO A 37 -10.06 -8.36 8.94
CA PRO A 37 -11.44 -8.57 8.58
C PRO A 37 -12.23 -7.61 9.48
N GLY A 38 -13.45 -7.24 9.08
CA GLY A 38 -14.30 -6.40 9.91
C GLY A 38 -14.29 -6.82 11.39
N VAL A 39 -13.76 -5.96 12.26
CA VAL A 39 -14.17 -6.00 13.66
C VAL A 39 -15.52 -5.30 13.66
N ALA A 40 -16.56 -6.13 13.59
CA ALA A 40 -17.98 -5.80 13.71
C ALA A 40 -18.63 -4.99 12.58
N SER A 41 -19.06 -5.67 11.51
CA SER A 41 -20.40 -5.55 10.89
C SER A 41 -20.37 -6.13 9.47
N GLY A 42 -21.39 -6.92 9.11
CA GLY A 42 -21.45 -7.70 7.88
C GLY A 42 -21.66 -6.87 6.61
N GLU A 43 -20.67 -6.06 6.22
CA GLU A 43 -20.67 -5.33 4.95
C GLU A 43 -19.75 -6.00 3.92
N LYS A 44 -20.28 -6.13 2.70
CA LYS A 44 -19.69 -6.79 1.52
C LYS A 44 -18.52 -6.02 0.87
N ASN A 45 -17.74 -5.25 1.64
CA ASN A 45 -16.71 -4.37 1.09
C ASN A 45 -15.27 -4.93 1.17
N ASN A 46 -15.12 -6.23 1.50
CA ASN A 46 -13.81 -6.82 1.81
C ASN A 46 -12.87 -7.07 0.60
N ASP A 47 -13.39 -7.13 -0.62
CA ASP A 47 -12.55 -7.39 -1.81
C ASP A 47 -11.80 -6.14 -2.30
N GLU A 48 -12.38 -4.94 -2.08
CA GLU A 48 -11.93 -3.69 -2.70
C GLU A 48 -10.60 -3.16 -2.10
N VAL A 49 -10.38 -3.30 -0.79
CA VAL A 49 -9.14 -2.87 -0.12
C VAL A 49 -7.98 -3.84 -0.39
N SER A 50 -8.28 -5.14 -0.51
CA SER A 50 -7.29 -6.18 -0.80
C SER A 50 -6.63 -5.96 -2.18
N ASP A 51 -7.44 -5.61 -3.18
CA ASP A 51 -6.96 -5.36 -4.55
C ASP A 51 -6.12 -4.07 -4.67
N LEU A 52 -6.38 -3.09 -3.81
CA LEU A 52 -5.55 -1.90 -3.71
C LEU A 52 -4.15 -2.23 -3.17
N ILE A 53 -4.07 -2.97 -2.07
CA ILE A 53 -2.81 -3.27 -1.38
C ILE A 53 -1.92 -4.20 -2.24
N LYS A 54 -2.50 -5.03 -3.12
CA LYS A 54 -1.74 -5.84 -4.09
C LYS A 54 -0.85 -4.99 -5.01
N ASN A 55 -1.21 -3.74 -5.26
CA ASN A 55 -0.48 -2.83 -6.16
C ASN A 55 0.60 -2.00 -5.46
N ILE A 56 0.82 -2.22 -4.17
CA ILE A 56 1.87 -1.54 -3.39
C ILE A 56 3.14 -2.37 -3.40
N LYS A 57 4.24 -1.79 -3.91
CA LYS A 57 5.58 -2.40 -3.89
C LYS A 57 6.47 -1.66 -2.89
N VAL A 58 7.20 -2.42 -2.07
CA VAL A 58 8.18 -1.88 -1.11
C VAL A 58 9.56 -2.42 -1.46
N ASN A 59 10.43 -1.52 -1.91
CA ASN A 59 11.80 -1.81 -2.32
C ASN A 59 12.79 -1.02 -1.46
N GLN A 60 14.05 -1.47 -1.46
CA GLN A 60 15.16 -0.79 -0.81
C GLN A 60 16.32 -0.70 -1.80
N TYR A 61 16.94 0.47 -1.88
CA TYR A 61 18.20 0.71 -2.58
C TYR A 61 19.12 1.40 -1.57
N ASP A 62 20.22 0.74 -1.22
CA ASP A 62 21.13 1.17 -0.14
C ASP A 62 20.36 1.49 1.15
N ASN A 63 20.52 2.70 1.68
CA ASN A 63 19.90 3.18 2.90
C ASN A 63 18.53 3.85 2.64
N THR A 64 17.97 3.71 1.43
CA THR A 64 16.70 4.33 1.04
C THR A 64 15.62 3.27 0.80
N VAL A 65 14.45 3.49 1.37
CA VAL A 65 13.24 2.67 1.15
C VAL A 65 12.28 3.41 0.23
N TYR A 66 11.82 2.73 -0.81
CA TYR A 66 10.85 3.23 -1.76
C TYR A 66 9.56 2.44 -1.66
N ILE A 67 8.44 3.16 -1.53
CA ILE A 67 7.10 2.61 -1.58
C ILE A 67 6.44 3.15 -2.84
N GLU A 68 6.15 2.25 -3.76
CA GLU A 68 5.43 2.54 -5.00
C GLU A 68 3.97 2.11 -4.85
N ILE A 69 3.06 3.05 -5.05
CA ILE A 69 1.61 2.80 -5.04
C ILE A 69 1.10 3.12 -6.44
N ASN A 70 0.64 2.09 -7.15
CA ASN A 70 0.00 2.27 -8.45
C ASN A 70 -1.52 2.18 -8.28
N ILE A 71 -2.22 3.26 -8.64
CA ILE A 71 -3.68 3.31 -8.66
C ILE A 71 -4.13 3.30 -10.11
N THR A 72 -4.73 2.18 -10.52
CA THR A 72 -5.33 2.01 -11.85
C THR A 72 -6.67 2.70 -11.94
N SER A 73 -7.17 2.91 -13.16
CA SER A 73 -8.51 3.49 -13.36
C SER A 73 -9.64 2.65 -12.73
N GLU A 74 -9.46 1.33 -12.62
CA GLU A 74 -10.37 0.43 -11.88
C GLU A 74 -10.38 0.77 -10.38
N ASN A 75 -9.21 1.00 -9.77
CA ASN A 75 -9.07 1.30 -8.35
C ASN A 75 -9.40 2.76 -7.98
N ILE A 76 -9.30 3.71 -8.91
CA ILE A 76 -9.69 5.12 -8.68
C ILE A 76 -11.18 5.20 -8.33
N ASN A 77 -12.02 4.39 -8.96
CA ASN A 77 -13.45 4.38 -8.67
C ASN A 77 -13.75 3.86 -7.26
N LEU A 78 -12.93 2.93 -6.75
CA LEU A 78 -13.00 2.44 -5.37
C LEU A 78 -12.63 3.55 -4.38
N PHE A 79 -11.52 4.26 -4.62
CA PHE A 79 -11.08 5.39 -3.78
C PHE A 79 -12.12 6.51 -3.69
N ARG A 80 -12.83 6.80 -4.79
CA ARG A 80 -13.89 7.81 -4.80
C ARG A 80 -15.11 7.41 -3.98
N LYS A 81 -15.42 6.11 -3.92
CA LYS A 81 -16.53 5.60 -3.10
C LYS A 81 -16.20 5.62 -1.62
N SER A 82 -14.96 5.33 -1.23
CA SER A 82 -14.55 5.33 0.19
C SER A 82 -14.45 6.71 0.84
N LEU A 83 -14.50 7.79 0.05
CA LEU A 83 -14.42 9.18 0.50
C LEU A 83 -15.79 9.87 0.65
N ASN A 84 -16.87 9.18 0.27
CA ASN A 84 -18.27 9.63 0.37
C ASN A 84 -19.06 8.70 1.30
#